data_AF-A0A8J6K1M6-F1
#
_entry.id   AF-A0A8J6K1M6-F1
#
_cell.length_a   1.000
_cell.length_b   1.000
_cell.length_c   1.000
_cell.angle_alpha   90.00
_cell.angle_beta   90.00
_cell.angle_gamma   90.00
#
_symmetry.space_group_name_H-M   'P 1'
#
loop_
_entity.id
_entity.type
_entity.pdbx_description
1 polymer ?
#
loop_
_entity_poly.entity_id
_entity_poly.type
_entity_poly.pdbx_seq_one_letter_code
_entity_poly.pdbx_strand_id
1 'polypeptide(L)'
;MPARRYWETLEALQDSSKGKLQYNRRWSSENALGINESTVALSEYCAWVLDNVNNGTEADDTPVERPLLEDDSLSIAAHKESEDLQTRLDLCDQFSKSMAEKSAEQLKRFEEMMELKQRQERHQLLEQLEKGSKEALGQQEKLKEEHRHRAKRGFPTQDDVGLGERSLQEMQMLASTIEKELTAAEQRKKAEEEAAKEKQKEAQLQQQQQQQQQATPQTPAPVQDQKQTKQEGKLLGYQVKDNIVEQQDSFLKRMSGMIRLYAAIMQVRWPYGTNQGNHPHGLNHGWHWLAQMVNMEPLSDITATLLFDFLEVCGNAMIKQYQGQFWKLLLLIKDQYFPKIAKITTSTEMGSASRLQHFLEGAVRRRDIPLPKGYLQSSFWRT
;
A
#
# COMPACT_ATOMS: atom_id res chain seq x y z
N MET A 1 -42.87 0.16 -18.22
CA MET A 1 -42.54 -1.27 -18.07
C MET A 1 -41.07 -1.58 -17.65
N PRO A 2 -40.42 -0.86 -16.71
CA PRO A 2 -39.09 -1.26 -16.19
C PRO A 2 -39.14 -2.11 -14.90
N ALA A 3 -40.23 -2.06 -14.12
CA ALA A 3 -40.33 -2.74 -12.82
C ALA A 3 -40.28 -4.28 -12.91
N ARG A 4 -40.85 -4.89 -13.97
CA ARG A 4 -40.80 -6.36 -14.16
C ARG A 4 -39.38 -6.90 -14.29
N ARG A 5 -38.49 -6.17 -14.98
CA ARG A 5 -37.10 -6.59 -15.20
C ARG A 5 -36.25 -6.57 -13.93
N TYR A 6 -36.58 -5.70 -12.96
CA TYR A 6 -35.91 -5.67 -11.66
C TYR A 6 -36.25 -6.89 -10.82
N TRP A 7 -37.52 -7.30 -10.82
CA TRP A 7 -37.96 -8.51 -10.13
C TRP A 7 -37.39 -9.78 -10.78
N GLU A 8 -37.37 -9.84 -12.12
CA GLU A 8 -36.70 -10.93 -12.87
C GLU A 8 -35.20 -11.03 -12.55
N THR A 9 -34.51 -9.89 -12.30
CA THR A 9 -33.09 -9.88 -11.92
C THR A 9 -32.87 -10.34 -10.49
N LEU A 10 -33.77 -9.97 -9.56
CA LEU A 10 -33.75 -10.42 -8.17
C LEU A 10 -34.08 -11.92 -8.05
N GLU A 11 -35.06 -12.39 -8.82
CA GLU A 11 -35.45 -13.80 -8.93
C GLU A 11 -34.30 -14.62 -9.54
N ALA A 12 -33.65 -14.11 -10.59
CA ALA A 12 -32.44 -14.70 -11.16
C ALA A 12 -31.24 -14.70 -10.19
N LEU A 13 -31.12 -13.69 -9.32
CA LEU A 13 -30.10 -13.64 -8.26
C LEU A 13 -30.41 -14.67 -7.17
N GLN A 14 -31.67 -14.79 -6.74
CA GLN A 14 -32.14 -15.74 -5.75
C GLN A 14 -31.95 -17.20 -6.20
N ASP A 15 -32.18 -17.47 -7.49
CA ASP A 15 -31.98 -18.80 -8.08
C ASP A 15 -30.52 -19.09 -8.44
N SER A 16 -29.67 -18.06 -8.51
CA SER A 16 -28.23 -18.19 -8.75
C SER A 16 -27.51 -18.82 -7.56
N SER A 17 -26.53 -19.68 -7.83
CA SER A 17 -25.58 -20.17 -6.83
C SER A 17 -24.82 -19.06 -6.10
N LYS A 18 -24.82 -17.82 -6.63
CA LYS A 18 -24.23 -16.64 -6.00
C LYS A 18 -25.18 -15.87 -5.07
N GLY A 19 -26.50 -16.06 -5.17
CA GLY A 19 -27.49 -15.43 -4.27
C GLY A 19 -28.05 -16.35 -3.19
N LYS A 20 -27.78 -17.66 -3.26
CA LYS A 20 -28.03 -18.63 -2.18
C LYS A 20 -26.96 -18.50 -1.08
N LEU A 21 -27.02 -17.42 -0.31
CA LEU A 21 -26.30 -17.34 0.96
C LEU A 21 -27.01 -18.27 1.95
N GLN A 22 -26.37 -19.35 2.41
CA GLN A 22 -26.95 -20.18 3.45
C GLN A 22 -26.88 -19.43 4.79
N TYR A 23 -28.03 -19.24 5.42
CA TYR A 23 -28.15 -18.65 6.74
C TYR A 23 -28.25 -19.77 7.78
N ASN A 24 -27.29 -19.83 8.71
CA ASN A 24 -27.35 -20.77 9.82
C ASN A 24 -27.80 -20.05 11.09
N ARG A 25 -29.01 -20.41 11.57
CA ARG A 25 -29.64 -19.85 12.77
C ARG A 25 -28.94 -20.24 14.08
N ARG A 26 -28.06 -21.26 14.03
CA ARG A 26 -27.24 -21.74 15.15
C ARG A 26 -25.79 -21.71 14.73
N TRP A 27 -25.22 -20.52 14.69
CA TRP A 27 -23.77 -20.40 14.68
C TRP A 27 -23.27 -20.71 16.10
N SER A 28 -22.90 -21.97 16.35
CA SER A 28 -22.21 -22.35 17.58
C SER A 28 -20.70 -22.20 17.36
N SER A 29 -20.01 -21.53 18.29
CA SER A 29 -18.56 -21.33 18.28
C SER A 29 -17.76 -22.65 18.21
N GLU A 30 -18.37 -23.79 18.53
CA GLU A 30 -17.73 -25.11 18.53
C GLU A 30 -17.47 -25.70 17.13
N ASN A 31 -18.18 -25.26 16.08
CA ASN A 31 -17.99 -25.80 14.73
C ASN A 31 -16.87 -25.09 13.93
N ALA A 32 -16.17 -24.11 14.51
CA ALA A 32 -15.05 -23.43 13.85
C ALA A 32 -13.76 -24.28 13.80
N LEU A 33 -13.71 -25.42 14.51
CA LEU A 33 -12.53 -26.30 14.58
C LEU A 33 -12.53 -27.43 13.54
N GLY A 34 -13.56 -27.52 12.70
CA GLY A 34 -13.62 -28.46 11.58
C GLY A 34 -13.53 -27.74 10.25
N ILE A 35 -12.41 -27.91 9.54
CA ILE A 35 -12.33 -27.58 8.11
C ILE A 35 -13.38 -28.43 7.39
N ASN A 36 -14.54 -27.86 7.04
CA ASN A 36 -15.30 -28.21 5.83
C ASN A 36 -16.48 -27.27 5.58
N GLU A 37 -16.67 -27.00 4.29
CA GLU A 37 -17.83 -26.39 3.63
C GLU A 37 -18.15 -24.91 3.90
N SER A 38 -17.58 -24.08 3.03
CA SER A 38 -18.29 -23.05 2.27
C SER A 38 -19.58 -22.48 2.88
N THR A 39 -19.46 -21.48 3.75
CA THR A 39 -20.46 -20.40 3.76
C THR A 39 -19.89 -19.12 4.35
N VAL A 40 -19.87 -18.05 3.55
CA VAL A 40 -19.76 -16.69 4.08
C VAL A 40 -21.13 -16.37 4.71
N ALA A 41 -21.20 -16.32 6.04
CA ALA A 41 -22.42 -16.00 6.78
C ALA A 41 -22.31 -14.59 7.41
N LEU A 42 -23.43 -13.88 7.46
CA LEU A 42 -23.52 -12.55 8.07
C LEU A 42 -23.50 -12.64 9.61
N SER A 43 -22.98 -11.60 10.28
CA SER A 43 -22.88 -11.52 11.74
C SER A 43 -24.23 -11.58 12.45
N GLU A 44 -24.23 -11.96 13.73
CA GLU A 44 -25.43 -12.03 14.61
C GLU A 44 -26.34 -10.80 14.57
N TYR A 45 -25.77 -9.61 14.35
CA TYR A 45 -26.54 -8.37 14.21
C TYR A 45 -27.56 -8.40 13.06
N CYS A 46 -27.26 -9.12 11.97
CA CYS A 46 -28.15 -9.26 10.83
C CYS A 46 -29.37 -10.15 11.16
N ALA A 47 -29.25 -11.08 12.11
CA ALA A 47 -30.36 -11.92 12.57
C ALA A 47 -31.41 -11.07 13.31
N TRP A 48 -30.96 -10.19 14.22
CA TRP A 48 -31.84 -9.28 14.94
C TRP A 48 -32.60 -8.31 14.02
N VAL A 49 -31.93 -7.80 12.97
CA VAL A 49 -32.56 -6.92 11.98
C VAL A 49 -33.63 -7.65 11.18
N LEU A 50 -33.38 -8.90 10.77
CA LEU A 50 -34.35 -9.70 10.01
C LEU A 50 -35.55 -10.15 10.84
N ASP A 51 -35.35 -10.50 12.10
CA ASP A 51 -36.43 -10.88 13.02
C ASP A 51 -37.40 -9.70 13.24
N ASN A 52 -36.90 -8.47 13.30
CA ASN A 52 -37.75 -7.28 13.43
C ASN A 52 -38.39 -6.82 12.12
N VAL A 53 -37.84 -7.21 10.97
CA VAL A 53 -38.40 -6.89 9.64
C VAL A 53 -39.50 -7.88 9.24
N ASN A 54 -39.40 -9.15 9.67
CA ASN A 54 -40.38 -10.19 9.33
C ASN A 54 -41.54 -10.33 10.34
N ASN A 55 -41.44 -9.79 11.55
CA ASN A 55 -42.50 -9.88 12.57
C ASN A 55 -43.59 -8.81 12.40
N GLY A 56 -44.11 -8.69 11.18
CA GLY A 56 -45.30 -7.88 10.87
C GLY A 56 -46.62 -8.66 10.92
N THR A 57 -46.64 -9.92 11.36
CA THR A 57 -47.87 -10.74 11.37
C THR A 57 -48.02 -11.53 12.66
N GLU A 58 -49.09 -11.17 13.36
CA GLU A 58 -49.73 -11.64 14.60
C GLU A 58 -49.40 -13.05 15.13
N ALA A 59 -49.20 -13.15 16.45
CA ALA A 59 -49.72 -14.18 17.35
C ALA A 59 -49.41 -13.74 18.80
N ASP A 60 -50.40 -13.28 19.56
CA ASP A 60 -51.26 -14.04 20.48
C ASP A 60 -50.59 -14.30 21.84
N ASP A 61 -51.27 -13.82 22.88
CA ASP A 61 -50.91 -13.86 24.28
C ASP A 61 -50.93 -15.31 24.80
N THR A 62 -49.83 -15.79 25.38
CA THR A 62 -49.88 -16.64 26.59
C THR A 62 -48.49 -16.79 27.22
N PRO A 63 -48.34 -16.60 28.54
CA PRO A 63 -47.06 -16.79 29.24
C PRO A 63 -46.89 -18.27 29.63
N VAL A 64 -45.82 -18.91 29.16
CA VAL A 64 -45.39 -20.23 29.65
C VAL A 64 -44.09 -20.05 30.44
N GLU A 65 -44.15 -20.39 31.73
CA GLU A 65 -43.05 -20.39 32.69
C GLU A 65 -41.85 -21.22 32.19
N ARG A 66 -40.64 -20.70 32.43
CA ARG A 66 -39.37 -21.38 32.14
C ARG A 66 -38.81 -21.96 33.45
N PRO A 67 -38.48 -23.27 33.52
CA PRO A 67 -37.80 -23.83 34.69
C PRO A 67 -36.34 -23.36 34.75
N LEU A 68 -35.92 -22.94 35.94
CA LEU A 68 -34.54 -22.62 36.32
C LEU A 68 -33.68 -23.90 36.35
N LEU A 69 -32.64 -23.97 35.51
CA LEU A 69 -31.49 -24.85 35.72
C LEU A 69 -30.18 -24.14 35.28
N GLU A 70 -29.36 -23.84 36.31
CA GLU A 70 -27.89 -23.79 36.41
C GLU A 70 -27.05 -22.87 35.49
N ASP A 71 -26.54 -21.78 36.09
CA ASP A 71 -25.77 -20.66 35.50
C ASP A 71 -24.23 -20.86 35.43
N ASP A 72 -23.65 -21.95 35.98
CA ASP A 72 -22.20 -22.03 36.18
C ASP A 72 -21.39 -22.36 34.91
N SER A 73 -22.01 -22.97 33.90
CA SER A 73 -21.30 -23.42 32.68
C SER A 73 -20.96 -22.27 31.71
N LEU A 74 -21.74 -21.18 31.73
CA LEU A 74 -21.57 -20.03 30.84
C LEU A 74 -20.41 -19.12 31.26
N SER A 75 -20.12 -19.03 32.56
CA SER A 75 -19.02 -18.24 33.13
C SER A 75 -17.65 -18.79 32.73
N ILE A 76 -17.48 -20.12 32.79
CA ILE A 76 -16.21 -20.78 32.48
C ILE A 76 -15.91 -20.71 30.97
N ALA A 77 -16.92 -20.87 30.12
CA ALA A 77 -16.77 -20.74 28.67
C ALA A 77 -16.39 -19.30 28.26
N ALA A 78 -17.04 -18.29 28.84
CA ALA A 78 -16.74 -16.88 28.57
C ALA A 78 -15.31 -16.47 29.00
N HIS A 79 -14.83 -16.96 30.15
CA HIS A 79 -13.45 -16.73 30.58
C HIS A 79 -12.43 -17.39 29.65
N LYS A 80 -12.71 -18.61 29.19
CA LYS A 80 -11.83 -19.34 28.26
C LYS A 80 -11.77 -18.70 26.88
N GLU A 81 -12.90 -18.19 26.37
CA GLU A 81 -12.97 -17.43 25.11
C GLU A 81 -12.22 -16.09 25.22
N SER A 82 -12.29 -15.40 26.36
CA SER A 82 -11.54 -14.16 26.59
C SER A 82 -10.02 -14.39 26.64
N GLU A 83 -9.57 -15.49 27.26
CA GLU A 83 -8.15 -15.85 27.31
C GLU A 83 -7.62 -16.27 25.93
N ASP A 84 -8.39 -17.01 25.14
CA ASP A 84 -8.02 -17.38 23.76
C ASP A 84 -7.93 -16.14 22.84
N LEU A 85 -8.89 -15.21 22.95
CA LEU A 85 -8.84 -13.93 22.23
C LEU A 85 -7.62 -13.10 22.60
N GLN A 86 -7.28 -13.02 23.89
CA GLN A 86 -6.11 -12.30 24.35
C GLN A 86 -4.82 -12.92 23.80
N THR A 87 -4.72 -14.25 23.84
CA THR A 87 -3.56 -14.99 23.32
C THR A 87 -3.38 -14.76 21.81
N ARG A 88 -4.47 -14.67 21.05
CA ARG A 88 -4.44 -14.38 19.61
C ARG A 88 -4.05 -12.94 19.28
N LEU A 89 -4.48 -11.98 20.09
CA LEU A 89 -4.05 -10.58 19.95
C LEU A 89 -2.56 -10.43 20.23
N ASP A 90 -2.06 -11.10 21.28
CA ASP A 90 -0.64 -11.08 21.65
C ASP A 90 0.24 -11.72 20.57
N LEU A 91 -0.24 -12.81 19.95
CA LEU A 91 0.46 -13.46 18.82
C LEU A 91 0.51 -12.56 17.57
N CYS A 92 -0.58 -11.85 17.28
CA CYS A 92 -0.65 -10.93 16.15
C CYS A 92 0.28 -9.73 16.36
N ASP A 93 0.34 -9.20 17.59
CA ASP A 93 1.24 -8.13 17.98
C ASP A 93 2.71 -8.56 17.91
N GLN A 94 3.06 -9.77 18.37
CA GLN A 94 4.41 -10.34 18.21
C GLN A 94 4.81 -10.50 16.74
N PHE A 95 3.91 -10.99 15.89
CA PHE A 95 4.19 -11.15 14.46
C PHE A 95 4.41 -9.79 13.79
N SER A 96 3.57 -8.80 14.12
CA SER A 96 3.70 -7.42 13.63
C SER A 96 5.04 -6.81 14.04
N LYS A 97 5.43 -6.96 15.32
CA LYS A 97 6.74 -6.51 15.83
C LYS A 97 7.91 -7.19 15.12
N SER A 98 7.87 -8.51 14.91
CA SER A 98 8.95 -9.21 14.21
C SER A 98 9.09 -8.77 12.75
N MET A 99 7.98 -8.54 12.06
CA MET A 99 7.98 -8.03 10.69
C MET A 99 8.55 -6.61 10.63
N ALA A 100 8.15 -5.75 11.57
CA ALA A 100 8.67 -4.40 11.70
C ALA A 100 10.18 -4.40 11.96
N GLU A 101 10.65 -5.21 12.90
CA GLU A 101 12.08 -5.37 13.22
C GLU A 101 12.90 -5.83 12.02
N LYS A 102 12.46 -6.87 11.30
CA LYS A 102 13.14 -7.36 10.10
C LYS A 102 13.21 -6.28 9.01
N SER A 103 12.13 -5.53 8.80
CA SER A 103 12.11 -4.44 7.81
C SER A 103 13.02 -3.27 8.21
N ALA A 104 13.09 -2.94 9.50
CA ALA A 104 13.97 -1.91 10.02
C ALA A 104 15.44 -2.32 9.92
N GLU A 105 15.75 -3.60 10.17
CA GLU A 105 17.10 -4.13 10.02
C GLU A 105 17.56 -4.10 8.55
N GLN A 106 16.69 -4.44 7.60
CA GLN A 106 16.99 -4.33 6.17
C GLN A 106 17.29 -2.88 5.76
N LEU A 107 16.50 -1.92 6.27
CA LEU A 107 16.73 -0.50 5.99
C LEU A 107 18.06 -0.02 6.58
N LYS A 108 18.36 -0.41 7.82
CA LYS A 108 19.62 -0.07 8.48
C LYS A 108 20.84 -0.65 7.75
N ARG A 109 20.76 -1.91 7.29
CA ARG A 109 21.82 -2.54 6.48
C ARG A 109 22.05 -1.81 5.16
N PHE A 110 20.98 -1.33 4.52
CA PHE A 110 21.08 -0.54 3.30
C PHE A 110 21.73 0.84 3.56
N GLU A 111 21.35 1.51 4.64
CA GLU A 111 21.93 2.79 5.05
C GLU A 111 23.41 2.65 5.41
N GLU A 112 23.78 1.63 6.19
CA GLU A 112 25.17 1.29 6.52
C GLU A 112 26.00 1.01 5.25
N MET A 113 25.44 0.28 4.28
CA MET A 113 26.10 0.02 2.99
C MET A 113 26.34 1.33 2.20
N MET A 114 25.36 2.22 2.16
CA MET A 114 25.47 3.51 1.48
C MET A 114 26.51 4.41 2.15
N GLU A 115 26.53 4.46 3.49
CA GLU A 115 27.57 5.19 4.23
C GLU A 115 28.97 4.63 3.96
N LEU A 116 29.12 3.30 3.96
CA LEU A 116 30.41 2.65 3.76
C LEU A 116 30.95 2.94 2.35
N LYS A 117 30.08 2.91 1.34
CA LYS A 117 30.41 3.32 -0.03
C LYS A 117 30.84 4.79 -0.09
N GLN A 118 30.08 5.70 0.53
CA GLN A 118 30.43 7.12 0.55
C GLN A 118 31.75 7.40 1.31
N ARG A 119 32.03 6.63 2.37
CA ARG A 119 33.32 6.69 3.08
C ARG A 119 34.46 6.19 2.19
N GLN A 120 34.26 5.11 1.43
CA GLN A 120 35.25 4.60 0.47
C GLN A 120 35.55 5.62 -0.63
N GLU A 121 34.52 6.25 -1.21
CA GLU A 121 34.69 7.29 -2.23
C GLU A 121 35.45 8.50 -1.68
N ARG A 122 35.13 8.95 -0.46
CA ARG A 122 35.89 10.02 0.21
C ARG A 122 37.34 9.65 0.44
N HIS A 123 37.61 8.42 0.89
CA HIS A 123 38.97 7.97 1.12
C HIS A 123 39.77 7.96 -0.18
N GLN A 124 39.19 7.44 -1.27
CA GLN A 124 39.83 7.45 -2.59
C GLN A 124 40.13 8.88 -3.07
N LEU A 125 39.19 9.82 -2.89
CA LEU A 125 39.40 11.22 -3.22
C LEU A 125 40.52 11.86 -2.40
N LEU A 126 40.58 11.60 -1.09
CA LEU A 126 41.64 12.13 -0.23
C LEU A 126 43.02 11.59 -0.63
N GLU A 127 43.11 10.31 -0.95
CA GLU A 127 44.35 9.68 -1.40
C GLU A 127 44.83 10.27 -2.74
N GLN A 128 43.91 10.51 -3.68
CA GLN A 128 44.21 11.17 -4.95
C GLN A 128 44.70 12.61 -4.73
N LEU A 129 44.05 13.37 -3.84
CA LEU A 129 44.45 14.74 -3.49
C LEU A 129 45.81 14.79 -2.79
N GLU A 130 46.07 13.87 -1.85
CA GLU A 130 47.35 13.81 -1.15
C GLU A 130 48.49 13.49 -2.11
N LYS A 131 48.28 12.54 -3.02
CA LYS A 131 49.24 12.20 -4.06
C LYS A 131 49.51 13.40 -4.98
N GLY A 132 48.47 14.04 -5.49
CA GLY A 132 48.59 15.24 -6.32
C GLY A 132 49.28 16.40 -5.59
N SER A 133 49.01 16.58 -4.29
CA SER A 133 49.67 17.59 -3.47
C SER A 133 51.16 17.31 -3.28
N LYS A 134 51.56 16.05 -3.05
CA LYS A 134 52.97 15.68 -2.92
C LYS A 134 53.73 15.89 -4.23
N GLU A 135 53.12 15.54 -5.35
CA GLU A 135 53.68 15.76 -6.69
C GLU A 135 53.86 17.26 -6.98
N ALA A 136 52.84 18.08 -6.70
CA ALA A 136 52.91 19.53 -6.88
C ALA A 136 53.97 20.19 -5.97
N LEU A 137 54.08 19.74 -4.71
CA LEU A 137 55.09 20.25 -3.77
C LEU A 137 56.51 19.90 -4.25
N GLY A 138 56.72 18.68 -4.74
CA GLY A 138 58.00 18.25 -5.30
C GLY A 138 58.41 19.06 -6.54
N GLN A 139 57.44 19.36 -7.42
CA GLN A 139 57.68 20.25 -8.57
C GLN A 139 58.02 21.67 -8.10
N GLN A 140 57.33 22.20 -7.09
CA GLN A 140 57.59 23.53 -6.55
C GLN A 140 58.98 23.64 -5.92
N GLU A 141 59.42 22.65 -5.14
CA GLU A 141 60.77 22.63 -4.58
C GLU A 141 61.84 22.58 -5.67
N LYS A 142 61.63 21.79 -6.72
CA LYS A 142 62.53 21.73 -7.87
C LYS A 142 62.69 23.09 -8.55
N LEU A 143 61.57 23.79 -8.77
CA LEU A 143 61.58 25.15 -9.33
C LEU A 143 62.26 26.16 -8.38
N LYS A 144 62.00 26.08 -7.07
CA LYS A 144 62.66 26.95 -6.06
C LYS A 144 64.17 26.71 -6.00
N GLU A 145 64.62 25.46 -6.08
CA GLU A 145 66.03 25.09 -6.13
C GLU A 145 66.68 25.67 -7.39
N GLU A 146 66.00 25.54 -8.54
CA GLU A 146 66.46 26.11 -9.80
C GLU A 146 66.56 27.64 -9.74
N HIS A 147 65.57 28.32 -9.15
CA HIS A 147 65.62 29.77 -8.90
C HIS A 147 66.74 30.16 -7.92
N ARG A 148 66.99 29.38 -6.85
CA ARG A 148 68.14 29.60 -5.94
C ARG A 148 69.47 29.45 -6.67
N HIS A 149 69.59 28.49 -7.59
CA HIS A 149 70.76 28.33 -8.44
C HIS A 149 70.89 29.47 -9.46
N ARG A 150 69.79 30.01 -9.98
CA ARG A 150 69.76 31.16 -10.91
C ARG A 150 70.11 32.48 -10.21
N ALA A 151 69.57 32.75 -9.02
CA ALA A 151 69.84 33.96 -8.23
C ALA A 151 71.31 34.12 -7.81
N LYS A 152 72.05 33.00 -7.67
CA LYS A 152 73.50 33.02 -7.42
C LYS A 152 74.34 33.45 -8.64
N ARG A 153 73.76 33.60 -9.84
CA ARG A 153 74.49 33.95 -11.08
C ARG A 153 74.55 35.45 -11.41
N GLY A 154 73.94 36.34 -10.61
CA GLY A 154 73.98 37.80 -10.83
C GLY A 154 72.84 38.35 -11.70
N PHE A 155 72.90 39.64 -12.07
CA PHE A 155 71.82 40.39 -12.73
C PHE A 155 71.25 39.68 -13.98
N PRO A 156 69.93 39.75 -14.24
CA PRO A 156 69.29 38.99 -15.31
C PRO A 156 69.87 39.36 -16.68
N THR A 157 70.46 38.39 -17.37
CA THR A 157 70.91 38.54 -18.77
C THR A 157 69.74 38.28 -19.72
N GLN A 158 69.89 38.62 -21.00
CA GLN A 158 68.83 38.44 -22.01
C GLN A 158 68.36 36.98 -22.14
N ASP A 159 69.22 36.02 -21.80
CA ASP A 159 68.89 34.59 -21.71
C ASP A 159 67.94 34.28 -20.54
N ASP A 160 67.99 35.04 -19.44
CA ASP A 160 67.10 34.87 -18.29
C ASP A 160 65.66 35.35 -18.59
N VAL A 161 65.51 36.36 -19.45
CA VAL A 161 64.20 36.78 -19.99
C VAL A 161 63.62 35.69 -20.90
N GLY A 162 64.46 35.11 -21.76
CA GLY A 162 64.05 33.98 -22.61
C GLY A 162 63.71 32.71 -21.82
N LEU A 163 64.36 32.46 -20.70
CA LEU A 163 63.97 31.40 -19.75
C LEU A 163 62.62 31.70 -19.09
N GLY A 164 62.34 32.95 -18.72
CA GLY A 164 61.05 33.37 -18.18
C GLY A 164 59.90 33.16 -19.16
N GLU A 165 60.09 33.49 -20.45
CA GLU A 165 59.11 33.22 -21.50
C GLU A 165 58.87 31.73 -21.71
N ARG A 166 59.92 30.89 -21.66
CA ARG A 166 59.78 29.43 -21.73
C ARG A 166 59.02 28.87 -20.53
N SER A 167 59.32 29.33 -19.32
CA SER A 167 58.59 28.94 -18.11
C SER A 167 57.12 29.35 -18.16
N LEU A 168 56.82 30.49 -18.79
CA LEU A 168 55.45 30.96 -18.97
C LEU A 168 54.69 30.13 -20.02
N GLN A 169 55.36 29.74 -21.11
CA GLN A 169 54.83 28.77 -22.07
C GLN A 169 54.60 27.39 -21.45
N GLU A 170 55.50 26.92 -20.58
CA GLU A 170 55.33 25.66 -19.84
C GLU A 170 54.12 25.72 -18.89
N MET A 171 53.94 26.84 -18.17
CA MET A 171 52.73 27.05 -17.35
C MET A 171 51.46 27.12 -18.19
N GLN A 172 51.47 27.75 -19.36
CA GLN A 172 50.32 27.79 -20.27
C GLN A 172 50.00 26.39 -20.82
N MET A 173 51.02 25.59 -21.15
CA MET A 173 50.85 24.20 -21.56
C MET A 173 50.26 23.35 -20.43
N LEU A 174 50.75 23.52 -19.20
CA LEU A 174 50.19 22.87 -18.00
C LEU A 174 48.74 23.28 -17.75
N ALA A 175 48.40 24.56 -17.85
CA ALA A 175 47.03 25.04 -17.70
C ALA A 175 46.09 24.42 -18.76
N SER A 176 46.51 24.38 -20.03
CA SER A 176 45.74 23.72 -21.09
C SER A 176 45.62 22.21 -20.89
N THR A 177 46.59 21.59 -20.22
CA THR A 177 46.58 20.15 -19.90
C THR A 177 45.60 19.87 -18.76
N ILE A 178 45.59 20.72 -17.73
CA ILE A 178 44.63 20.65 -16.62
C ILE A 178 43.20 20.88 -17.12
N GLU A 179 42.97 21.85 -18.02
CA GLU A 179 41.65 22.06 -18.65
C GLU A 179 41.19 20.84 -19.45
N LYS A 180 42.10 20.18 -20.18
CA LYS A 180 41.80 18.91 -20.86
C LYS A 180 41.51 17.77 -19.89
N GLU A 181 42.23 17.67 -18.78
CA GLU A 181 41.97 16.66 -17.74
C GLU A 181 40.63 16.90 -17.04
N LEU A 182 40.26 18.15 -16.76
CA LEU A 182 38.96 18.51 -16.17
C LEU A 182 37.80 18.13 -17.08
N THR A 183 37.89 18.46 -18.38
CA THR A 183 36.87 18.09 -19.36
C THR A 183 36.79 16.56 -19.56
N ALA A 184 37.93 15.86 -19.56
CA ALA A 184 37.97 14.40 -19.60
C ALA A 184 37.37 13.76 -18.33
N ALA A 185 37.61 14.32 -17.16
CA ALA A 185 37.04 13.86 -15.89
C ALA A 185 35.53 14.05 -15.84
N GLU A 186 35.00 15.17 -16.34
CA GLU A 186 33.55 15.38 -16.49
C GLU A 186 32.91 14.38 -17.45
N GLN A 187 33.57 14.08 -18.57
CA GLN A 187 33.09 13.06 -19.50
C GLN A 187 33.13 11.65 -18.89
N ARG A 188 34.19 11.32 -18.13
CA ARG A 188 34.28 10.05 -17.38
C ARG A 188 33.15 9.93 -16.36
N LYS A 189 32.86 11.00 -15.61
CA LYS A 189 31.75 11.01 -14.65
C LYS A 189 30.39 10.81 -15.34
N LYS A 190 30.16 11.44 -16.48
CA LYS A 190 28.94 11.21 -17.29
C LYS A 190 28.84 9.78 -17.81
N ALA A 191 29.94 9.21 -18.31
CA ALA A 191 30.00 7.84 -18.78
C ALA A 191 29.78 6.82 -17.65
N GLU A 192 30.32 7.06 -16.46
CA GLU A 192 30.07 6.23 -15.27
C GLU A 192 28.62 6.33 -14.79
N GLU A 193 28.02 7.51 -14.82
CA GLU A 193 26.59 7.69 -14.49
C GLU A 193 25.69 6.97 -15.51
N GLU A 194 26.03 7.02 -16.79
CA GLU A 194 25.31 6.32 -17.85
C GLU A 194 25.47 4.80 -17.75
N ALA A 195 26.69 4.30 -17.49
CA ALA A 195 26.95 2.89 -17.23
C ALA A 195 26.27 2.39 -15.94
N ALA A 196 26.14 3.23 -14.91
CA ALA A 196 25.38 2.90 -13.70
C ALA A 196 23.88 2.80 -13.99
N LYS A 197 23.32 3.70 -14.82
CA LYS A 197 21.93 3.61 -15.28
C LYS A 197 21.70 2.38 -16.15
N GLU A 198 22.66 2.01 -16.99
CA GLU A 198 22.59 0.81 -17.83
C GLU A 198 22.66 -0.47 -16.99
N LYS A 199 23.60 -0.57 -16.04
CA LYS A 199 23.63 -1.68 -15.06
C LYS A 199 22.36 -1.75 -14.21
N GLN A 200 21.75 -0.61 -13.86
CA GLN A 200 20.47 -0.59 -13.15
C GLN A 200 19.31 -1.10 -14.02
N LYS A 201 19.30 -0.76 -15.32
CA LYS A 201 18.34 -1.32 -16.29
C LYS A 201 18.57 -2.81 -16.52
N GLU A 202 19.82 -3.27 -16.64
CA GLU A 202 20.16 -4.69 -16.77
C GLU A 202 19.77 -5.47 -15.51
N ALA A 203 20.01 -4.93 -14.31
CA ALA A 203 19.58 -5.53 -13.06
C ALA A 203 18.04 -5.61 -12.98
N GLN A 204 17.32 -4.58 -13.41
CA GLN A 204 15.85 -4.62 -13.52
C GLN A 204 15.38 -5.65 -14.56
N LEU A 205 16.06 -5.75 -15.71
CA LEU A 205 15.72 -6.72 -16.75
C LEU A 205 16.02 -8.16 -16.31
N GLN A 206 17.12 -8.40 -15.60
CA GLN A 206 17.43 -9.69 -14.98
C GLN A 206 16.43 -10.04 -13.89
N GLN A 207 16.01 -9.08 -13.07
CA GLN A 207 14.99 -9.30 -12.06
C GLN A 207 13.62 -9.62 -12.71
N GLN A 208 13.30 -8.97 -13.83
CA GLN A 208 12.10 -9.25 -14.62
C GLN A 208 12.19 -10.60 -15.35
N GLN A 209 13.36 -11.01 -15.85
CA GLN A 209 13.59 -12.33 -16.44
C GLN A 209 13.55 -13.45 -15.40
N GLN A 210 14.08 -13.23 -14.19
CA GLN A 210 13.95 -14.19 -13.08
C GLN A 210 12.48 -14.37 -12.65
N GLN A 211 11.66 -13.30 -12.71
CA GLN A 211 10.22 -13.39 -12.48
C GLN A 211 9.48 -14.12 -13.62
N GLN A 212 9.93 -14.01 -14.86
CA GLN A 212 9.34 -14.74 -16.00
C GLN A 212 9.78 -16.22 -16.07
N GLN A 213 10.99 -16.56 -15.60
CA GLN A 213 11.46 -17.95 -15.51
C GLN A 213 10.81 -18.76 -14.37
N GLN A 214 10.07 -18.10 -13.46
CA GLN A 214 9.27 -18.79 -12.44
C GLN A 214 7.85 -19.16 -12.90
N ALA A 215 7.51 -19.01 -14.18
CA ALA A 215 6.23 -19.44 -14.75
C ALA A 215 6.31 -20.77 -15.56
N THR A 216 6.53 -21.89 -14.84
CA THR A 216 6.11 -23.32 -15.09
C THR A 216 6.73 -24.12 -16.26
N PRO A 217 6.90 -25.48 -16.16
CA PRO A 217 6.13 -26.48 -15.40
C PRO A 217 6.90 -27.34 -14.35
N GLN A 218 6.10 -28.02 -13.51
CA GLN A 218 6.38 -28.83 -12.30
C GLN A 218 7.55 -29.84 -12.45
N THR A 219 8.38 -30.16 -11.42
CA THR A 219 8.18 -31.13 -10.29
C THR A 219 9.50 -31.23 -9.45
N PRO A 220 9.58 -31.79 -8.22
CA PRO A 220 8.95 -31.47 -6.94
C PRO A 220 9.94 -30.99 -5.82
N ALA A 221 9.44 -30.23 -4.84
CA ALA A 221 9.83 -30.12 -3.40
C ALA A 221 9.95 -28.65 -2.91
N PRO A 222 9.68 -28.31 -1.62
CA PRO A 222 9.09 -29.07 -0.51
C PRO A 222 7.67 -28.57 -0.12
N VAL A 223 6.88 -29.45 0.49
CA VAL A 223 5.42 -29.37 0.69
C VAL A 223 4.95 -28.34 1.75
N GLN A 224 5.85 -27.52 2.31
CA GLN A 224 5.54 -26.67 3.47
C GLN A 224 5.07 -25.24 3.11
N ASP A 225 5.68 -24.55 2.13
CA ASP A 225 5.33 -23.15 1.77
C ASP A 225 3.96 -23.00 1.07
N GLN A 226 3.51 -24.02 0.34
CA GLN A 226 2.24 -23.97 -0.37
C GLN A 226 1.02 -24.04 0.55
N LYS A 227 1.17 -24.60 1.77
CA LYS A 227 0.09 -24.61 2.77
C LYS A 227 -0.06 -23.25 3.43
N GLN A 228 1.04 -22.58 3.78
CA GLN A 228 1.01 -21.25 4.39
C GLN A 228 0.47 -20.19 3.43
N THR A 229 0.97 -20.14 2.18
CA THR A 229 0.49 -19.17 1.18
C THR A 229 -1.02 -19.34 0.88
N LYS A 230 -1.53 -20.57 0.87
CA LYS A 230 -2.97 -20.86 0.69
C LYS A 230 -3.79 -20.51 1.94
N GLN A 231 -3.25 -20.69 3.14
CA GLN A 231 -3.92 -20.31 4.38
C GLN A 231 -3.98 -18.79 4.55
N GLU A 232 -2.89 -18.08 4.24
CA GLU A 232 -2.83 -16.61 4.24
C GLU A 232 -3.80 -16.00 3.23
N GLY A 233 -3.85 -16.55 2.01
CA GLY A 233 -4.84 -16.14 1.00
C GLY A 233 -6.29 -16.36 1.47
N LYS A 234 -6.57 -17.49 2.14
CA LYS A 234 -7.90 -17.72 2.74
C LYS A 234 -8.20 -16.72 3.86
N LEU A 235 -7.21 -16.36 4.67
CA LEU A 235 -7.34 -15.37 5.75
C LEU A 235 -7.65 -13.97 5.20
N LEU A 236 -7.03 -13.62 4.07
CA LEU A 236 -7.28 -12.38 3.30
C LEU A 236 -8.63 -12.41 2.55
N GLY A 237 -9.31 -13.56 2.55
CA GLY A 237 -10.63 -13.74 1.95
C GLY A 237 -10.63 -14.20 0.50
N TYR A 238 -9.52 -14.69 -0.06
CA TYR A 238 -9.48 -15.31 -1.40
C TYR A 238 -10.27 -16.61 -1.40
N GLN A 239 -11.07 -16.81 -2.46
CA GLN A 239 -11.74 -18.07 -2.65
C GLN A 239 -10.76 -19.11 -3.20
N VAL A 240 -10.84 -20.34 -2.71
CA VAL A 240 -10.08 -21.48 -3.26
C VAL A 240 -11.10 -22.50 -3.74
N LYS A 241 -11.21 -22.70 -5.05
CA LYS A 241 -12.08 -23.71 -5.68
C LYS A 241 -11.20 -24.77 -6.32
N ASP A 242 -11.45 -26.04 -6.04
CA ASP A 242 -10.71 -27.18 -6.62
C ASP A 242 -9.17 -27.02 -6.55
N ASN A 243 -8.66 -26.55 -5.41
CA ASN A 243 -7.25 -26.21 -5.17
C ASN A 243 -6.67 -25.05 -5.99
N ILE A 244 -7.47 -24.35 -6.77
CA ILE A 244 -7.12 -23.15 -7.53
C ILE A 244 -7.50 -21.92 -6.70
N VAL A 245 -6.51 -21.05 -6.45
CA VAL A 245 -6.72 -19.76 -5.77
C VAL A 245 -7.36 -18.78 -6.76
N GLU A 246 -8.36 -18.03 -6.30
CA GLU A 246 -9.02 -16.97 -7.04
C GLU A 246 -7.99 -15.96 -7.57
N GLN A 247 -8.12 -15.61 -8.85
CA GLN A 247 -7.28 -14.60 -9.49
C GLN A 247 -7.49 -13.22 -8.86
N GLN A 248 -6.43 -12.40 -8.81
CA GLN A 248 -6.45 -11.07 -8.20
C GLN A 248 -7.60 -10.19 -8.71
N ASP A 249 -7.83 -10.15 -10.02
CA ASP A 249 -8.91 -9.37 -10.62
C ASP A 249 -10.30 -9.82 -10.19
N SER A 250 -10.51 -11.13 -10.03
CA SER A 250 -11.77 -11.70 -9.58
C SER A 250 -12.02 -11.39 -8.11
N PHE A 251 -10.98 -11.52 -7.29
CA PHE A 251 -11.01 -11.12 -5.88
C PHE A 251 -11.35 -9.63 -5.74
N LEU A 252 -10.64 -8.75 -6.44
CA LEU A 252 -10.88 -7.31 -6.40
C LEU A 252 -12.31 -6.95 -6.85
N LYS A 253 -12.83 -7.56 -7.93
CA LYS A 253 -14.22 -7.35 -8.36
C LYS A 253 -15.22 -7.78 -7.29
N ARG A 254 -14.97 -8.90 -6.61
CA ARG A 254 -15.85 -9.39 -5.54
C ARG A 254 -15.81 -8.48 -4.32
N MET A 255 -14.62 -8.10 -3.86
CA MET A 255 -14.44 -7.19 -2.72
C MET A 255 -14.97 -5.79 -3.01
N SER A 256 -14.80 -5.30 -4.24
CA SER A 256 -15.40 -4.06 -4.75
C SER A 256 -16.93 -4.08 -4.62
N GLY A 257 -17.57 -5.16 -5.08
CA GLY A 257 -19.02 -5.33 -4.93
C GLY A 257 -19.47 -5.35 -3.46
N MET A 258 -18.74 -6.07 -2.60
CA MET A 258 -19.04 -6.15 -1.17
C MET A 258 -18.94 -4.79 -0.47
N ILE A 259 -17.86 -4.04 -0.72
CA ILE A 259 -17.69 -2.73 -0.07
C ILE A 259 -18.68 -1.69 -0.60
N ARG A 260 -19.04 -1.74 -1.89
CA ARG A 260 -20.08 -0.88 -2.48
C ARG A 260 -21.45 -1.15 -1.84
N LEU A 261 -21.80 -2.42 -1.64
CA LEU A 261 -23.03 -2.81 -0.95
C LEU A 261 -23.01 -2.32 0.51
N TYR A 262 -21.92 -2.56 1.23
CA TYR A 262 -21.75 -2.11 2.61
C TYR A 262 -21.90 -0.58 2.73
N ALA A 263 -21.22 0.17 1.88
CA ALA A 263 -21.31 1.63 1.83
C ALA A 263 -22.73 2.13 1.51
N ALA A 264 -23.47 1.42 0.66
CA ALA A 264 -24.86 1.73 0.34
C ALA A 264 -25.80 1.49 1.54
N ILE A 265 -25.62 0.39 2.27
CA ILE A 265 -26.43 0.07 3.46
C ILE A 265 -26.29 1.17 4.52
N MET A 266 -25.09 1.74 4.69
CA MET A 266 -24.84 2.75 5.73
C MET A 266 -25.51 4.10 5.50
N GLN A 267 -25.84 4.42 4.25
CA GLN A 267 -26.41 5.71 3.86
C GLN A 267 -27.90 5.63 3.53
N VAL A 268 -28.42 4.44 3.21
CA VAL A 268 -29.82 4.24 2.82
C VAL A 268 -30.65 3.90 4.05
N ARG A 269 -31.61 4.77 4.35
CA ARG A 269 -32.65 4.49 5.33
C ARG A 269 -33.90 3.96 4.63
N TRP A 270 -34.53 2.95 5.20
CA TRP A 270 -35.80 2.45 4.70
C TRP A 270 -36.87 3.55 4.81
N PRO A 271 -37.56 3.93 3.72
CA PRO A 271 -38.44 5.10 3.70
C PRO A 271 -39.80 4.85 4.38
N TYR A 272 -40.18 3.59 4.59
CA TYR A 272 -41.46 3.22 5.18
C TYR A 272 -41.32 2.87 6.67
N GLY A 273 -42.27 3.31 7.49
CA GLY A 273 -42.30 3.05 8.94
C GLY A 273 -42.26 4.33 9.77
N THR A 274 -43.15 4.41 10.76
CA THR A 274 -43.42 5.62 11.56
C THR A 274 -42.40 5.86 12.67
N ASN A 275 -41.72 4.83 13.17
CA ASN A 275 -40.77 4.92 14.29
C ASN A 275 -39.42 4.26 13.95
N GLN A 276 -38.83 4.61 12.81
CA GLN A 276 -37.46 4.22 12.55
C GLN A 276 -36.57 4.99 13.52
N GLY A 277 -35.89 4.32 14.46
CA GLY A 277 -34.95 4.95 15.39
C GLY A 277 -33.70 5.48 14.67
N ASN A 278 -32.57 5.57 15.37
CA ASN A 278 -31.29 5.82 14.70
C ASN A 278 -30.98 4.69 13.71
N HIS A 279 -30.28 5.03 12.62
CA HIS A 279 -29.89 4.02 11.64
C HIS A 279 -29.04 2.93 12.32
N PRO A 280 -29.40 1.63 12.22
CA PRO A 280 -28.75 0.55 12.97
C PRO A 280 -27.25 0.46 12.67
N HIS A 281 -26.87 0.69 11.41
CA HIS A 281 -25.48 0.66 10.95
C HIS A 281 -25.10 1.92 10.16
N GLY A 282 -25.18 3.10 10.80
CA GLY A 282 -25.12 4.38 10.11
C GLY A 282 -23.75 4.83 9.61
N LEU A 283 -23.69 6.07 9.08
CA LEU A 283 -22.48 6.71 8.56
C LEU A 283 -21.35 6.85 9.61
N ASN A 284 -21.65 6.72 10.91
CA ASN A 284 -20.64 6.67 11.98
C ASN A 284 -19.68 5.51 11.76
N HIS A 285 -20.17 4.32 11.43
CA HIS A 285 -19.32 3.17 11.14
C HIS A 285 -18.48 3.39 9.89
N GLY A 286 -18.98 4.18 8.93
CA GLY A 286 -18.27 4.47 7.69
C GLY A 286 -17.08 5.39 7.95
N TRP A 287 -17.26 6.36 8.85
CA TRP A 287 -16.15 7.18 9.34
C TRP A 287 -15.09 6.33 10.05
N HIS A 288 -15.50 5.41 10.93
CA HIS A 288 -14.58 4.49 11.60
C HIS A 288 -13.83 3.62 10.59
N TRP A 289 -14.51 3.07 9.59
CA TRP A 289 -13.89 2.28 8.53
C TRP A 289 -12.83 3.07 7.76
N LEU A 290 -13.13 4.31 7.35
CA LEU A 290 -12.16 5.16 6.67
C LEU A 290 -10.98 5.52 7.55
N ALA A 291 -11.24 5.93 8.80
CA ALA A 291 -10.20 6.28 9.76
C ALA A 291 -9.28 5.08 10.02
N GLN A 292 -9.85 3.89 10.20
CA GLN A 292 -9.09 2.66 10.38
C GLN A 292 -8.27 2.32 9.13
N MET A 293 -8.84 2.42 7.93
CA MET A 293 -8.12 2.19 6.67
C MET A 293 -6.93 3.12 6.49
N VAL A 294 -7.06 4.42 6.76
CA VAL A 294 -5.96 5.39 6.56
C VAL A 294 -4.90 5.36 7.67
N ASN A 295 -5.22 4.74 8.81
CA ASN A 295 -4.29 4.56 9.92
C ASN A 295 -3.44 3.29 9.79
N MET A 296 -3.81 2.36 8.90
CA MET A 296 -3.02 1.17 8.58
C MET A 296 -2.07 1.43 7.41
N GLU A 297 -1.07 0.57 7.23
CA GLU A 297 -0.22 0.63 6.04
C GLU A 297 -1.01 0.12 4.82
N PRO A 298 -1.00 0.83 3.68
CA PRO A 298 -1.75 0.39 2.52
C PRO A 298 -1.19 -0.91 1.93
N LEU A 299 -2.09 -1.74 1.42
CA LEU A 299 -1.82 -2.82 0.48
C LEU A 299 -2.07 -2.33 -0.95
N SER A 300 -1.16 -2.60 -1.89
CA SER A 300 -1.05 -1.93 -3.20
C SER A 300 -2.38 -1.74 -3.93
N ASP A 301 -2.91 -2.81 -4.51
CA ASP A 301 -4.10 -2.76 -5.38
C ASP A 301 -5.41 -2.78 -4.59
N ILE A 302 -5.42 -3.49 -3.47
CA ILE A 302 -6.62 -3.72 -2.65
C ILE A 302 -7.06 -2.40 -2.00
N THR A 303 -6.15 -1.70 -1.35
CA THR A 303 -6.49 -0.46 -0.62
C THR A 303 -6.96 0.63 -1.56
N ALA A 304 -6.27 0.79 -2.70
CA ALA A 304 -6.64 1.76 -3.71
C ALA A 304 -8.05 1.49 -4.28
N THR A 305 -8.35 0.22 -4.58
CA THR A 305 -9.65 -0.20 -5.11
C THR A 305 -10.77 0.03 -4.10
N LEU A 306 -10.62 -0.49 -2.88
CA LEU A 306 -11.67 -0.40 -1.85
C LEU A 306 -11.92 1.04 -1.42
N LEU A 307 -10.87 1.85 -1.29
CA LEU A 307 -11.00 3.26 -0.91
C LEU A 307 -11.73 4.06 -1.99
N PHE A 308 -11.40 3.85 -3.26
CA PHE A 308 -12.11 4.46 -4.37
C PHE A 308 -13.59 4.06 -4.39
N ASP A 309 -13.88 2.76 -4.33
CA ASP A 309 -15.23 2.22 -4.42
C ASP A 309 -16.12 2.69 -3.26
N PHE A 310 -15.56 2.74 -2.05
CA PHE A 310 -16.26 3.22 -0.87
C PHE A 310 -16.58 4.72 -1.00
N LEU A 311 -15.58 5.54 -1.37
CA LEU A 311 -15.76 6.99 -1.54
C LEU A 311 -16.71 7.34 -2.70
N GLU A 312 -16.73 6.56 -3.78
CA GLU A 312 -17.68 6.72 -4.88
C GLU A 312 -19.12 6.51 -4.41
N VAL A 313 -19.37 5.57 -3.51
CA VAL A 313 -20.72 5.23 -3.05
C VAL A 313 -21.22 6.16 -1.94
N CYS A 314 -20.40 6.39 -0.90
CA CYS A 314 -20.85 7.11 0.30
C CYS A 314 -20.24 8.51 0.48
N GLY A 315 -19.29 8.92 -0.38
CA GLY A 315 -18.59 10.20 -0.23
C GLY A 315 -19.53 11.41 -0.21
N ASN A 316 -20.60 11.41 -1.02
CA ASN A 316 -21.60 12.48 -0.99
C ASN A 316 -22.34 12.55 0.36
N ALA A 317 -22.74 11.41 0.91
CA ALA A 317 -23.43 11.35 2.20
C ALA A 317 -22.51 11.78 3.36
N MET A 318 -21.22 11.40 3.30
CA MET A 318 -20.24 11.79 4.31
C MET A 318 -19.90 13.29 4.29
N ILE A 319 -19.84 13.92 3.11
CA ILE A 319 -19.70 15.38 3.02
C ILE A 319 -20.88 16.07 3.72
N LYS A 320 -22.11 15.59 3.51
CA LYS A 320 -23.29 16.19 4.13
C LYS A 320 -23.30 16.02 5.66
N GLN A 321 -22.89 14.85 6.16
CA GLN A 321 -22.90 14.53 7.59
C GLN A 321 -21.77 15.21 8.37
N TYR A 322 -20.52 15.15 7.87
CA TYR A 322 -19.32 15.55 8.61
C TYR A 322 -18.65 16.83 8.07
N GLN A 323 -19.10 17.31 6.91
CA GLN A 323 -18.74 18.61 6.33
C GLN A 323 -17.21 18.83 6.30
N GLY A 324 -16.73 19.86 7.01
CA GLY A 324 -15.32 20.23 7.05
C GLY A 324 -14.39 19.13 7.56
N GLN A 325 -14.86 18.25 8.45
CA GLN A 325 -14.01 17.15 8.97
C GLN A 325 -13.75 16.10 7.89
N PHE A 326 -14.74 15.81 7.06
CA PHE A 326 -14.56 14.90 5.94
C PHE A 326 -13.65 15.48 4.85
N TRP A 327 -13.71 16.79 4.62
CA TRP A 327 -12.76 17.45 3.72
C TRP A 327 -11.32 17.38 4.20
N LYS A 328 -11.07 17.52 5.51
CA LYS A 328 -9.73 17.30 6.08
C LYS A 328 -9.26 15.87 5.85
N LEU A 329 -10.13 14.88 6.04
CA LEU A 329 -9.82 13.48 5.80
C LEU A 329 -9.51 13.22 4.31
N LEU A 330 -10.29 13.78 3.38
CA LEU A 330 -10.01 13.68 1.94
C LEU A 330 -8.67 14.30 1.54
N LEU A 331 -8.32 15.46 2.11
CA LEU A 331 -7.02 16.09 1.89
C LEU A 331 -5.89 15.25 2.47
N LEU A 332 -6.07 14.68 3.67
CA LEU A 332 -5.11 13.74 4.26
C LEU A 332 -4.91 12.52 3.36
N ILE A 333 -5.98 11.95 2.82
CA ILE A 333 -5.91 10.82 1.89
C ILE A 333 -5.12 11.23 0.64
N LYS A 334 -5.44 12.38 0.04
CA LYS A 334 -4.79 12.85 -1.19
C LYS A 334 -3.31 13.22 -0.98
N ASP A 335 -2.99 13.96 0.07
CA ASP A 335 -1.69 14.61 0.22
C ASP A 335 -0.70 13.76 1.03
N GLN A 336 -1.17 12.89 1.93
CA GLN A 336 -0.31 12.10 2.81
C GLN A 336 -0.43 10.59 2.58
N TYR A 337 -1.65 10.07 2.39
CA TYR A 337 -1.86 8.63 2.26
C TYR A 337 -1.59 8.12 0.84
N PHE A 338 -2.02 8.86 -0.18
CA PHE A 338 -1.82 8.49 -1.58
C PHE A 338 -0.35 8.31 -1.97
N PRO A 339 0.61 9.16 -1.55
CA PRO A 339 2.02 8.91 -1.80
C PRO A 339 2.52 7.58 -1.20
N LYS A 340 1.96 7.12 -0.07
CA LYS A 340 2.29 5.80 0.49
C LYS A 340 1.82 4.68 -0.43
N ILE A 341 0.60 4.78 -0.94
CA ILE A 341 0.06 3.85 -1.95
C ILE A 341 0.94 3.86 -3.21
N ALA A 342 1.27 5.03 -3.74
CA ALA A 342 2.08 5.16 -4.95
C ALA A 342 3.50 4.56 -4.78
N LYS A 343 4.05 4.55 -3.57
CA LYS A 343 5.38 3.96 -3.27
C LYS A 343 5.37 2.43 -3.30
N ILE A 344 4.27 1.80 -2.89
CA ILE A 344 4.14 0.33 -2.82
C ILE A 344 3.59 -0.29 -4.10
N THR A 345 2.86 0.48 -4.90
CA THR A 345 2.21 -0.01 -6.11
C THR A 345 3.23 -0.25 -7.22
N THR A 346 3.23 -1.46 -7.78
CA THR A 346 4.06 -1.81 -8.94
C THR A 346 3.49 -1.21 -10.23
N SER A 347 4.31 -1.09 -11.28
CA SER A 347 3.91 -0.48 -12.57
C SER A 347 2.65 -1.14 -13.18
N THR A 348 2.46 -2.44 -12.97
CA THR A 348 1.32 -3.23 -13.45
C THR A 348 0.02 -2.97 -12.68
N GLU A 349 0.12 -2.54 -11.42
CA GLU A 349 -1.00 -2.34 -10.48
C GLU A 349 -1.42 -0.85 -10.40
N MET A 350 -0.77 0.04 -11.15
CA MET A 350 -1.04 1.48 -11.10
C MET A 350 -2.47 1.87 -11.57
N GLY A 351 -3.22 0.96 -12.18
CA GLY A 351 -4.58 1.22 -12.64
C GLY A 351 -5.53 1.59 -11.49
N SER A 352 -5.46 0.87 -10.36
CA SER A 352 -6.33 1.12 -9.20
C SER A 352 -5.98 2.44 -8.51
N ALA A 353 -4.68 2.68 -8.31
CA ALA A 353 -4.16 3.93 -7.75
C ALA A 353 -4.52 5.14 -8.63
N SER A 354 -4.41 5.03 -9.96
CA SER A 354 -4.73 6.12 -10.89
C SER A 354 -6.21 6.52 -10.83
N ARG A 355 -7.13 5.55 -10.69
CA ARG A 355 -8.58 5.85 -10.55
C ARG A 355 -8.86 6.60 -9.25
N LEU A 356 -8.28 6.17 -8.14
CA LEU A 356 -8.40 6.85 -6.86
C LEU A 356 -7.85 8.28 -6.94
N GLN A 357 -6.67 8.46 -7.54
CA GLN A 357 -6.06 9.78 -7.70
C GLN A 357 -6.96 10.72 -8.49
N HIS A 358 -7.44 10.28 -9.66
CA HIS A 358 -8.30 11.09 -10.52
C HIS A 358 -9.61 11.48 -9.82
N PHE A 359 -10.19 10.54 -9.03
CA PHE A 359 -11.37 10.81 -8.23
C PHE A 359 -11.10 11.88 -7.15
N LEU A 360 -10.02 11.75 -6.38
CA LEU A 360 -9.66 12.69 -5.31
C LEU A 360 -9.37 14.08 -5.85
N GLU A 361 -8.60 14.18 -6.94
CA GLU A 361 -8.34 15.45 -7.62
C GLU A 361 -9.63 16.10 -8.15
N GLY A 362 -10.52 15.29 -8.75
CA GLY A 362 -11.82 15.74 -9.22
C GLY A 362 -12.74 16.22 -8.09
N ALA A 363 -12.71 15.56 -6.94
CA ALA A 363 -13.49 15.95 -5.76
C ALA A 363 -12.98 17.26 -5.15
N VAL A 364 -11.67 17.39 -4.95
CA VAL A 364 -11.05 18.61 -4.40
C VAL A 364 -11.24 19.80 -5.34
N ARG A 365 -11.07 19.61 -6.65
CA ARG A 365 -11.24 20.68 -7.65
C ARG A 365 -12.68 21.19 -7.71
N ARG A 366 -13.67 20.29 -7.69
CA ARG A 366 -15.09 20.66 -7.75
C ARG A 366 -15.66 21.10 -6.40
N ARG A 367 -14.94 20.85 -5.30
CA ARG A 367 -15.44 21.02 -3.92
C ARG A 367 -16.75 20.26 -3.67
N ASP A 368 -16.95 19.16 -4.39
CA ASP A 368 -18.14 18.32 -4.30
C ASP A 368 -17.82 16.88 -4.73
N ILE A 369 -18.57 15.93 -4.18
CA ILE A 369 -18.57 14.53 -4.63
C ILE A 369 -19.97 14.25 -5.18
N PRO A 370 -20.09 13.81 -6.45
CA PRO A 370 -21.39 13.53 -7.05
C PRO A 370 -22.10 12.40 -6.31
N LEU A 371 -23.44 12.39 -6.39
CA LEU A 371 -24.23 11.25 -5.94
C LEU A 371 -23.79 9.96 -6.68
N PRO A 372 -23.83 8.80 -6.01
CA PRO A 372 -23.48 7.54 -6.64
C PRO A 372 -24.40 7.23 -7.81
N LYS A 373 -23.81 6.71 -8.88
CA LYS A 373 -24.57 6.25 -10.05
C LYS A 373 -25.54 5.15 -9.61
N GLY A 374 -26.82 5.32 -9.92
CA GLY A 374 -27.87 4.39 -9.49
C GLY A 374 -28.53 4.75 -8.15
N TYR A 375 -28.28 5.95 -7.59
CA TYR A 375 -29.01 6.44 -6.41
C TYR A 375 -30.53 6.45 -6.64
N LEU A 376 -31.29 5.95 -5.67
CA LEU A 376 -32.75 5.81 -5.74
C LEU A 376 -33.45 7.17 -5.66
N GLN A 377 -33.83 7.71 -6.83
CA GLN A 377 -34.55 8.96 -6.96
C GLN A 377 -36.01 8.83 -6.46
N SER A 378 -36.66 9.94 -6.12
CA SER A 378 -38.07 9.94 -5.68
C SER A 378 -39.05 9.33 -6.69
N SER A 379 -38.70 9.31 -7.98
CA SER A 379 -39.50 8.62 -9.02
C SER A 379 -39.54 7.11 -8.83
N PHE A 380 -38.46 6.50 -8.33
CA PHE A 380 -38.38 5.06 -8.07
C PHE A 380 -39.43 4.63 -7.04
N TRP A 381 -39.55 5.37 -5.94
CA TRP A 381 -40.48 5.07 -4.85
C TRP A 381 -41.96 5.36 -5.17
N ARG A 382 -42.23 6.06 -6.27
CA ARG A 382 -43.59 6.39 -6.74
C ARG A 382 -44.10 5.43 -7.83
N THR A 383 -43.24 4.53 -8.31
CA THR A 383 -43.57 3.53 -9.34
C THR A 383 -43.85 2.21 -8.68
#